data_AF-A0A2A4ZLF3-F1
#
_entry.id   AF-A0A2A4ZLF3-F1
#
_cell.length_a   1.000
_cell.length_b   1.000
_cell.length_c   1.000
_cell.angle_alpha   90.00
_cell.angle_beta   90.00
_cell.angle_gamma   90.00
#
_symmetry.space_group_name_H-M   'P 1'
#
loop_
_entity.id
_entity.type
_entity.pdbx_description
1 polymer ?
#
loop_
_entity_poly.entity_id
_entity_poly.type
_entity_poly.pdbx_seq_one_letter_code
_entity_poly.pdbx_strand_id
1 'polypeptide(L)'
;MEAIEMHCLKWLLPLLILAPGLVVADVEVCENPEIDFGGANGTPQQVTSIVSITDSFIIQDLQVVVDISHPFIGDLTVDLDSPGGTSLRLHDSDGGDTENILVTYSDDGIPNGSVPYSGGCYMQPSTGSLALFDGEQVAGSWTLSVFDGFPSNNDGTLESWCLRGFEAPTTVTDPCAAPPIPEPKTPIVDRVVLVLVDGMRYTEGLGHPTRQYVPNMDALAQQGVIIEPFLNDGNTVTIAGIPAIMNGSWAGSTPFFDPDCQQDSIFSNTPYVQEYIRRQLGFSAQDCVYVLGPYCPWRGSFHPSYGPDYWPQWISTGGGDDANWMETQNLLQTTKPRFLTLYLPDVDHAGHDGNWTEYLAAIEHADEIIGELWTWIQSDPDYADNTVMLITNDHGRHTDDFVGHGNGCIGCRQIQCLAIGPGIRSGLISTMERTIPDIAPTLARLLGAEAQFSSGEIMTEILEPEMFLRGDANMDGVLDLSDVVTNLGVLFQGMPNTCHAALDNNDDNSLDVADPIHLLTYLFQAGQVPSMPYPNCGIDPTGATLSCVSHLRCD
;
A
#
# COMPACT_ATOMS: atom_id res chain seq x y z
N MET A 1 -38.68 40.83 -34.06
CA MET A 1 -38.46 39.58 -34.82
C MET A 1 -37.21 38.98 -34.25
N GLU A 2 -37.41 37.86 -33.56
CA GLU A 2 -36.59 37.34 -32.48
C GLU A 2 -35.16 36.94 -32.88
N ALA A 3 -34.26 37.10 -31.91
CA ALA A 3 -33.05 36.31 -31.79
C ALA A 3 -33.45 34.98 -31.13
N ILE A 4 -33.15 33.87 -31.80
CA ILE A 4 -33.35 32.52 -31.28
C ILE A 4 -32.10 32.15 -30.48
N GLU A 5 -32.29 31.82 -29.22
CA GLU A 5 -31.26 31.38 -28.28
C GLU A 5 -30.66 30.02 -28.68
N MET A 6 -29.38 29.90 -28.36
CA MET A 6 -28.47 28.84 -28.77
C MET A 6 -28.18 27.98 -27.53
N HIS A 7 -28.97 26.92 -27.33
CA HIS A 7 -28.74 25.90 -26.29
C HIS A 7 -28.75 24.51 -26.94
N CYS A 8 -27.62 24.12 -27.55
CA CYS A 8 -27.31 22.72 -27.84
C CYS A 8 -25.85 22.59 -28.31
N LEU A 9 -24.88 22.78 -27.40
CA LEU A 9 -23.48 22.46 -27.67
C LEU A 9 -22.71 22.25 -26.36
N LYS A 10 -22.83 21.06 -25.75
CA LYS A 10 -21.93 20.62 -24.67
C LYS A 10 -21.45 19.17 -24.74
N TRP A 11 -21.79 18.42 -25.78
CA TRP A 11 -21.28 17.07 -25.99
C TRP A 11 -20.75 16.91 -27.41
N LEU A 12 -19.46 17.21 -27.59
CA LEU A 12 -18.69 16.84 -28.77
C LEU A 12 -17.29 16.44 -28.29
N LEU A 13 -17.08 15.12 -28.32
CA LEU A 13 -15.83 14.35 -28.30
C LEU A 13 -14.61 14.99 -27.62
N PRO A 14 -14.09 14.40 -26.53
CA PRO A 14 -12.66 14.31 -26.36
C PRO A 14 -12.12 13.22 -27.31
N LEU A 15 -11.02 13.52 -27.97
CA LEU A 15 -10.16 12.53 -28.59
C LEU A 15 -9.65 11.61 -27.46
N LEU A 16 -10.35 10.51 -27.19
CA LEU A 16 -9.98 9.58 -26.13
C LEU A 16 -8.83 8.69 -26.60
N ILE A 17 -7.65 8.89 -26.02
CA ILE A 17 -6.76 7.75 -25.78
C ILE A 17 -7.56 6.87 -24.82
N LEU A 18 -8.04 5.72 -25.28
CA LEU A 18 -8.73 4.75 -24.43
C LEU A 18 -7.77 4.38 -23.28
N ALA A 19 -8.11 4.82 -22.07
CA ALA A 19 -7.58 4.19 -20.88
C ALA A 19 -8.04 2.71 -20.93
N PRO A 20 -7.15 1.74 -20.66
CA PRO A 20 -7.58 0.35 -20.56
C PRO A 20 -8.64 0.24 -19.44
N GLY A 21 -9.80 -0.34 -19.77
CA GLY A 21 -10.88 -0.60 -18.79
C GLY A 21 -12.20 0.17 -18.97
N LEU A 22 -12.33 1.07 -19.96
CA LEU A 22 -13.62 1.75 -20.19
C LEU A 22 -14.64 0.81 -20.83
N VAL A 23 -15.57 0.28 -20.02
CA VAL A 23 -16.74 -0.46 -20.49
C VAL A 23 -17.75 0.54 -21.06
N VAL A 24 -18.16 0.35 -22.32
CA VAL A 24 -19.19 1.18 -22.98
C VAL A 24 -20.50 0.41 -22.95
N ALA A 25 -21.58 1.05 -22.51
CA ALA A 25 -22.90 0.43 -22.48
C ALA A 25 -23.43 0.14 -23.89
N ASP A 26 -24.09 -1.01 -24.06
CA ASP A 26 -24.77 -1.36 -25.31
C ASP A 26 -25.98 -0.44 -25.53
N VAL A 27 -26.64 -0.03 -24.44
CA VAL A 27 -27.62 1.05 -24.45
C VAL A 27 -27.44 1.98 -23.24
N GLU A 28 -27.49 3.29 -23.48
CA GLU A 28 -27.56 4.31 -22.43
C GLU A 28 -28.66 5.30 -22.80
N VAL A 29 -29.68 5.43 -21.94
CA VAL A 29 -30.75 6.41 -22.11
C VAL A 29 -30.90 7.22 -20.84
N CYS A 30 -30.89 8.54 -21.00
CA CYS A 30 -30.94 9.50 -19.90
C CYS A 30 -32.17 10.40 -20.01
N GLU A 31 -32.65 10.85 -18.86
CA GLU A 31 -33.64 11.93 -18.73
C GLU A 31 -33.09 13.00 -17.77
N ASN A 32 -33.38 14.27 -18.08
CA ASN A 32 -33.05 15.41 -17.24
C ASN A 32 -34.37 16.10 -16.85
N PRO A 33 -35.14 15.49 -15.95
CA PRO A 33 -36.53 15.89 -15.77
C PRO A 33 -36.66 17.19 -14.97
N GLU A 34 -35.63 17.59 -14.20
CA GLU A 34 -35.62 18.78 -13.34
C GLU A 34 -36.88 18.86 -12.47
N ILE A 35 -37.32 17.73 -11.92
CA ILE A 35 -38.57 17.63 -11.16
C ILE A 35 -38.31 17.95 -9.69
N ASP A 36 -38.94 19.04 -9.22
CA ASP A 36 -39.02 19.38 -7.79
C ASP A 36 -39.98 18.42 -7.05
N PHE A 37 -39.52 17.89 -5.92
CA PHE A 37 -40.29 16.99 -5.07
C PHE A 37 -40.36 17.41 -3.60
N GLY A 38 -39.94 18.63 -3.26
CA GLY A 38 -39.96 19.17 -1.90
C GLY A 38 -41.35 19.60 -1.41
N GLY A 39 -42.32 18.70 -1.49
CA GLY A 39 -43.71 18.80 -1.02
C GLY A 39 -44.22 20.15 -0.47
N ALA A 40 -45.21 20.76 -1.12
CA ALA A 40 -45.84 21.98 -0.63
C ALA A 40 -46.41 21.83 0.80
N ASN A 41 -45.97 22.70 1.72
CA ASN A 41 -46.26 22.69 3.15
C ASN A 41 -45.76 21.44 3.91
N GLY A 42 -44.70 20.78 3.44
CA GLY A 42 -44.12 19.59 4.08
C GLY A 42 -45.00 18.33 3.94
N THR A 43 -45.65 18.18 2.80
CA THR A 43 -46.43 16.96 2.48
C THR A 43 -45.55 16.00 1.66
N PRO A 44 -45.30 14.75 2.12
CA PRO A 44 -44.55 13.76 1.35
C PRO A 44 -45.05 13.65 -0.09
N GLN A 45 -44.13 13.85 -1.04
CA GLN A 45 -44.41 13.80 -2.47
C GLN A 45 -43.51 12.76 -3.12
N GLN A 46 -44.12 11.81 -3.82
CA GLN A 46 -43.40 10.93 -4.73
C GLN A 46 -43.41 11.56 -6.12
N VAL A 47 -42.26 11.58 -6.77
CA VAL A 47 -42.13 11.94 -8.18
C VAL A 47 -41.63 10.76 -8.98
N THR A 48 -41.94 10.76 -10.27
CA THR A 48 -41.56 9.70 -11.20
C THR A 48 -41.00 10.30 -12.48
N SER A 49 -39.98 9.65 -13.03
CA SER A 49 -39.41 9.95 -14.34
C SER A 49 -39.27 8.65 -15.13
N ILE A 50 -39.45 8.71 -16.46
CA ILE A 50 -39.52 7.52 -17.31
C ILE A 50 -38.53 7.66 -18.46
N VAL A 51 -37.64 6.68 -18.62
CA VAL A 51 -36.86 6.48 -19.86
C VAL A 51 -37.53 5.41 -20.71
N SER A 52 -37.58 5.61 -22.04
CA SER A 52 -38.13 4.65 -22.98
C SER A 52 -37.03 4.09 -23.89
N ILE A 53 -36.80 2.78 -23.82
CA ILE A 53 -35.74 2.10 -24.56
C ILE A 53 -36.35 1.30 -25.71
N THR A 54 -35.82 1.53 -26.92
CA THR A 54 -36.25 0.82 -28.14
C THR A 54 -35.30 -0.31 -28.53
N ASP A 55 -34.05 -0.26 -28.09
CA ASP A 55 -33.08 -1.33 -28.25
C ASP A 55 -33.58 -2.61 -27.60
N SER A 56 -33.27 -3.75 -28.21
CA SER A 56 -33.84 -5.03 -27.79
C SER A 56 -32.78 -6.10 -27.65
N PHE A 57 -32.50 -6.44 -26.41
CA PHE A 57 -31.64 -7.53 -25.99
C PHE A 57 -32.02 -8.01 -24.59
N ILE A 58 -31.43 -9.15 -24.21
CA ILE A 58 -31.59 -9.71 -22.87
C ILE A 58 -30.49 -9.14 -21.97
N ILE A 59 -30.90 -8.51 -20.88
CA ILE A 59 -30.00 -7.90 -19.91
C ILE A 59 -29.12 -8.99 -19.30
N GLN A 60 -27.81 -8.74 -19.26
CA GLN A 60 -26.84 -9.53 -18.50
C GLN A 60 -26.16 -8.72 -17.40
N ASP A 61 -26.30 -7.40 -17.45
CA ASP A 61 -25.84 -6.45 -16.43
C ASP A 61 -26.54 -5.09 -16.63
N LEU A 62 -26.65 -4.30 -15.56
CA LEU A 62 -27.37 -3.04 -15.54
C LEU A 62 -26.67 -2.03 -14.60
N GLN A 63 -26.59 -0.77 -15.02
CA GLN A 63 -26.16 0.34 -14.16
C GLN A 63 -27.16 1.48 -14.21
N VAL A 64 -27.29 2.22 -13.11
CA VAL A 64 -28.21 3.36 -13.00
C VAL A 64 -27.48 4.58 -12.46
N VAL A 65 -27.40 5.64 -13.24
CA VAL A 65 -26.85 6.91 -12.79
C VAL A 65 -27.99 7.75 -12.23
N VAL A 66 -27.84 8.28 -11.03
CA VAL A 66 -28.86 9.13 -10.36
C VAL A 66 -28.20 10.41 -9.86
N ASP A 67 -28.79 11.55 -10.22
CA ASP A 67 -28.40 12.89 -9.81
C ASP A 67 -29.59 13.63 -9.18
N ILE A 68 -29.50 13.86 -7.87
CA ILE A 68 -30.53 14.50 -7.04
C ILE A 68 -29.87 15.58 -6.18
N SER A 69 -30.38 16.81 -6.29
CA SER A 69 -30.09 17.88 -5.34
C SER A 69 -31.03 17.76 -4.14
N HIS A 70 -30.49 17.62 -2.93
CA HIS A 70 -31.27 17.53 -1.69
C HIS A 70 -30.40 17.86 -0.45
N PRO A 71 -30.90 18.59 0.56
CA PRO A 71 -30.12 18.95 1.74
C PRO A 71 -29.88 17.78 2.70
N PHE A 72 -30.74 16.76 2.70
CA PHE A 72 -30.65 15.61 3.61
C PHE A 72 -31.05 14.31 2.89
N ILE A 73 -30.10 13.62 2.26
CA ILE A 73 -30.43 12.42 1.46
C ILE A 73 -30.92 11.25 2.30
N GLY A 74 -30.73 11.30 3.63
CA GLY A 74 -31.34 10.36 4.58
C GLY A 74 -32.87 10.38 4.59
N ASP A 75 -33.51 11.42 4.05
CA ASP A 75 -34.97 11.50 3.95
C ASP A 75 -35.52 10.78 2.70
N LEU A 76 -34.64 10.42 1.76
CA LEU A 76 -35.02 9.97 0.44
C LEU A 76 -35.12 8.46 0.34
N THR A 77 -36.03 8.01 -0.51
CA THR A 77 -36.05 6.66 -1.06
C THR A 77 -36.12 6.73 -2.58
N VAL A 78 -35.34 5.89 -3.25
CA VAL A 78 -35.24 5.85 -4.72
C VAL A 78 -35.46 4.42 -5.20
N ASP A 79 -36.49 4.22 -6.02
CA ASP A 79 -36.89 2.92 -6.57
C ASP A 79 -36.78 2.93 -8.10
N LEU A 80 -36.32 1.81 -8.67
CA LEU A 80 -36.29 1.55 -10.11
C LEU A 80 -37.26 0.42 -10.45
N ASP A 81 -38.17 0.70 -11.39
CA ASP A 81 -39.13 -0.26 -11.91
C ASP A 81 -38.87 -0.58 -13.39
N SER A 82 -38.79 -1.87 -13.70
CA SER A 82 -38.61 -2.40 -15.05
C SER A 82 -39.93 -2.53 -15.83
N PRO A 83 -39.89 -2.59 -17.17
CA PRO A 83 -41.04 -2.95 -17.99
C PRO A 83 -41.59 -4.36 -17.70
N GLY A 84 -40.73 -5.26 -17.18
CA GLY A 84 -41.09 -6.63 -16.80
C GLY A 84 -41.89 -6.71 -15.48
N GLY A 85 -41.94 -5.62 -14.71
CA GLY A 85 -42.62 -5.52 -13.43
C GLY A 85 -41.75 -5.85 -12.21
N THR A 86 -40.44 -6.08 -12.41
CA THR A 86 -39.43 -6.15 -11.34
C THR A 86 -39.11 -4.76 -10.81
N SER A 87 -38.89 -4.65 -9.51
CA SER A 87 -38.65 -3.39 -8.79
C SER A 87 -37.46 -3.55 -7.83
N LEU A 88 -36.61 -2.53 -7.73
CA LEU A 88 -35.43 -2.51 -6.86
C LEU A 88 -35.27 -1.13 -6.19
N ARG A 89 -35.04 -1.15 -4.88
CA ARG A 89 -34.71 0.03 -4.06
C ARG A 89 -33.23 0.33 -4.17
N LEU A 90 -32.88 1.41 -4.86
CA LEU A 90 -31.51 1.88 -5.07
C LEU A 90 -30.96 2.65 -3.87
N HIS A 91 -31.79 3.48 -3.24
CA HIS A 91 -31.43 4.29 -2.06
C HIS A 91 -32.52 4.17 -0.98
N ASP A 92 -32.18 3.80 0.26
CA ASP A 92 -33.15 3.51 1.33
C ASP A 92 -32.91 4.35 2.60
N SER A 93 -33.07 5.66 2.49
CA SER A 93 -32.88 6.60 3.62
C SER A 93 -31.47 6.58 4.21
N ASP A 94 -30.47 6.21 3.40
CA ASP A 94 -29.07 6.21 3.77
C ASP A 94 -28.44 7.61 3.68
N GLY A 95 -27.25 7.80 4.28
CA GLY A 95 -26.47 9.04 4.18
C GLY A 95 -26.80 10.12 5.21
N GLY A 96 -27.90 10.00 5.98
CA GLY A 96 -28.24 10.92 7.07
C GLY A 96 -28.27 12.39 6.61
N ASP A 97 -27.48 13.25 7.27
CA ASP A 97 -27.41 14.68 6.96
C ASP A 97 -26.56 15.02 5.71
N THR A 98 -26.17 14.02 4.91
CA THR A 98 -25.39 14.24 3.69
C THR A 98 -26.23 14.95 2.63
N GLU A 99 -25.62 15.88 1.92
CA GLU A 99 -26.26 16.60 0.81
C GLU A 99 -26.03 15.88 -0.52
N ASN A 100 -27.08 15.83 -1.34
CA ASN A 100 -27.13 15.40 -2.73
C ASN A 100 -26.76 13.92 -3.01
N ILE A 101 -27.33 13.38 -4.08
CA ILE A 101 -26.96 12.08 -4.64
C ILE A 101 -26.41 12.34 -6.03
N LEU A 102 -25.17 11.94 -6.29
CA LEU A 102 -24.57 11.80 -7.61
C LEU A 102 -23.83 10.47 -7.64
N VAL A 103 -24.59 9.41 -7.93
CA VAL A 103 -24.13 8.01 -7.79
C VAL A 103 -24.39 7.25 -9.08
N THR A 104 -23.45 6.39 -9.44
CA THR A 104 -23.70 5.30 -10.41
C THR A 104 -23.92 4.01 -9.63
N TYR A 105 -25.17 3.53 -9.60
CA TYR A 105 -25.49 2.26 -8.99
C TYR A 105 -25.02 1.11 -9.89
N SER A 106 -24.28 0.17 -9.31
CA SER A 106 -23.71 -1.02 -9.97
C SER A 106 -23.54 -2.14 -8.96
N ASP A 107 -23.70 -3.40 -9.37
CA ASP A 107 -23.41 -4.56 -8.52
C ASP A 107 -21.91 -4.68 -8.18
N ASP A 108 -21.04 -4.17 -9.05
CA ASP A 108 -19.59 -4.07 -8.83
C ASP A 108 -19.17 -2.84 -8.03
N GLY A 109 -20.12 -1.97 -7.65
CA GLY A 109 -19.83 -0.80 -6.84
C GLY A 109 -19.35 -1.18 -5.43
N ILE A 110 -18.74 -0.23 -4.73
CA ILE A 110 -18.50 -0.34 -3.29
C ILE A 110 -19.83 -0.41 -2.50
N PRO A 111 -19.83 -0.96 -1.27
CA PRO A 111 -21.03 -0.99 -0.44
C PRO A 111 -21.66 0.39 -0.27
N ASN A 112 -23.00 0.46 -0.34
CA ASN A 112 -23.74 1.71 -0.19
C ASN A 112 -23.35 2.46 1.10
N GLY A 113 -23.13 3.77 1.00
CA GLY A 113 -22.79 4.62 2.15
C GLY A 113 -21.36 4.49 2.68
N SER A 114 -20.50 3.70 2.04
CA SER A 114 -19.09 3.55 2.44
C SER A 114 -18.20 4.75 2.08
N VAL A 115 -18.67 5.61 1.16
CA VAL A 115 -18.04 6.89 0.78
C VAL A 115 -19.13 7.94 0.53
N PRO A 116 -18.78 9.24 0.40
CA PRO A 116 -19.77 10.27 0.08
C PRO A 116 -20.52 10.00 -1.24
N TYR A 117 -21.82 10.26 -1.24
CA TYR A 117 -22.75 10.07 -2.37
C TYR A 117 -22.52 11.01 -3.56
N SER A 118 -21.44 11.79 -3.55
CA SER A 118 -21.03 12.69 -4.64
C SER A 118 -19.56 12.49 -5.05
N GLY A 119 -18.93 11.39 -4.59
CA GLY A 119 -17.51 11.11 -4.81
C GLY A 119 -17.15 10.63 -6.22
N GLY A 120 -18.13 10.46 -7.13
CA GLY A 120 -17.91 9.88 -8.47
C GLY A 120 -17.68 8.36 -8.46
N CYS A 121 -17.84 7.73 -7.30
CA CYS A 121 -17.75 6.29 -7.07
C CYS A 121 -18.97 5.56 -7.60
N TYR A 122 -18.80 4.28 -7.90
CA TYR A 122 -19.95 3.42 -8.15
C TYR A 122 -20.44 2.93 -6.78
N MET A 123 -21.72 2.63 -6.62
CA MET A 123 -22.22 2.11 -5.34
C MET A 123 -23.20 0.98 -5.57
N GLN A 124 -23.21 0.01 -4.66
CA GLN A 124 -24.27 -0.99 -4.65
C GLN A 124 -25.61 -0.35 -4.25
N PRO A 125 -26.75 -0.86 -4.76
CA PRO A 125 -28.07 -0.51 -4.24
C PRO A 125 -28.15 -0.70 -2.72
N SER A 126 -28.90 0.14 -2.02
CA SER A 126 -29.10 0.02 -0.55
C SER A 126 -29.67 -1.34 -0.14
N THR A 127 -30.50 -1.93 -1.00
CA THR A 127 -31.04 -3.27 -0.79
C THR A 127 -31.02 -4.07 -2.08
N GLY A 128 -30.74 -5.37 -2.00
CA GLY A 128 -30.77 -6.24 -3.18
C GLY A 128 -29.59 -6.02 -4.12
N SER A 129 -29.82 -6.25 -5.41
CA SER A 129 -28.81 -6.23 -6.47
C SER A 129 -29.47 -5.94 -7.82
N LEU A 130 -28.77 -5.26 -8.72
CA LEU A 130 -29.22 -4.96 -10.07
C LEU A 130 -29.33 -6.23 -10.94
N ALA A 131 -28.63 -7.32 -10.59
CA ALA A 131 -28.80 -8.65 -11.17
C ALA A 131 -30.23 -9.20 -11.05
N LEU A 132 -31.13 -8.58 -10.26
CA LEU A 132 -32.56 -8.88 -10.31
C LEU A 132 -33.18 -8.66 -11.69
N PHE A 133 -32.61 -7.78 -12.50
CA PHE A 133 -33.07 -7.49 -13.85
C PHE A 133 -32.43 -8.41 -14.92
N ASP A 134 -31.48 -9.28 -14.54
CA ASP A 134 -30.84 -10.20 -15.48
C ASP A 134 -31.84 -11.18 -16.08
N GLY A 135 -31.73 -11.37 -17.40
CA GLY A 135 -32.67 -12.20 -18.16
C GLY A 135 -33.94 -11.49 -18.60
N GLU A 136 -34.18 -10.24 -18.17
CA GLU A 136 -35.27 -9.42 -18.69
C GLU A 136 -34.92 -8.78 -20.04
N GLN A 137 -35.97 -8.28 -20.72
CA GLN A 137 -35.84 -7.51 -21.95
C GLN A 137 -35.56 -6.05 -21.60
N VAL A 138 -34.49 -5.47 -22.16
CA VAL A 138 -34.17 -4.05 -21.91
C VAL A 138 -35.20 -3.09 -22.54
N ALA A 139 -35.82 -3.48 -23.65
CA ALA A 139 -36.82 -2.70 -24.36
C ALA A 139 -38.07 -2.44 -23.51
N GLY A 140 -38.48 -1.18 -23.41
CA GLY A 140 -39.70 -0.77 -22.73
C GLY A 140 -39.55 0.52 -21.93
N SER A 141 -40.55 0.80 -21.10
CA SER A 141 -40.56 1.97 -20.22
C SER A 141 -40.03 1.61 -18.83
N TRP A 142 -38.89 2.19 -18.47
CA TRP A 142 -38.29 2.08 -17.15
C TRP A 142 -38.66 3.32 -16.34
N THR A 143 -39.05 3.12 -15.08
CA THR A 143 -39.49 4.22 -14.21
C THR A 143 -38.55 4.36 -13.03
N LEU A 144 -38.04 5.57 -12.80
CA LEU A 144 -37.37 5.93 -11.55
C LEU A 144 -38.36 6.70 -10.68
N SER A 145 -38.55 6.25 -9.45
CA SER A 145 -39.43 6.87 -8.46
C SER A 145 -38.61 7.42 -7.30
N VAL A 146 -38.78 8.70 -6.97
CA VAL A 146 -38.13 9.34 -5.82
C VAL A 146 -39.20 9.76 -4.83
N PHE A 147 -39.07 9.35 -3.58
CA PHE A 147 -39.98 9.72 -2.50
C PHE A 147 -39.20 10.31 -1.33
N ASP A 148 -39.60 11.50 -0.92
CA ASP A 148 -39.11 12.17 0.27
C ASP A 148 -40.07 11.93 1.46
N GLY A 149 -39.55 11.29 2.50
CA GLY A 149 -40.29 10.97 3.72
C GLY A 149 -40.45 12.13 4.70
N PHE A 150 -39.63 13.18 4.60
CA PHE A 150 -39.58 14.31 5.54
C PHE A 150 -39.47 15.69 4.84
N PRO A 151 -40.34 16.01 3.87
CA PRO A 151 -40.16 17.21 3.07
C PRO A 151 -40.42 18.51 3.83
N SER A 152 -39.78 19.55 3.30
CA SER A 152 -39.97 20.98 3.55
C SER A 152 -40.16 21.70 2.21
N ASN A 153 -40.58 22.97 2.20
CA ASN A 153 -40.89 23.64 0.93
C ASN A 153 -39.65 23.75 0.02
N ASN A 154 -39.68 23.05 -1.11
CA ASN A 154 -38.67 23.07 -2.18
C ASN A 154 -37.27 22.63 -1.70
N ASP A 155 -37.16 21.49 -1.04
CA ASP A 155 -35.88 20.92 -0.61
C ASP A 155 -35.30 19.86 -1.55
N GLY A 156 -36.01 19.38 -2.56
CA GLY A 156 -35.50 18.32 -3.45
C GLY A 156 -35.71 18.53 -4.92
N THR A 157 -34.74 18.18 -5.75
CA THR A 157 -34.88 18.14 -7.22
C THR A 157 -34.21 16.90 -7.80
N LEU A 158 -34.95 16.14 -8.61
CA LEU A 158 -34.39 15.08 -9.46
C LEU A 158 -33.84 15.76 -10.72
N GLU A 159 -32.53 15.96 -10.75
CA GLU A 159 -31.82 16.71 -11.79
C GLU A 159 -31.71 15.87 -13.06
N SER A 160 -31.17 14.66 -12.92
CA SER A 160 -31.01 13.72 -14.03
C SER A 160 -30.90 12.27 -13.57
N TRP A 161 -31.16 11.35 -14.49
CA TRP A 161 -30.80 9.95 -14.31
C TRP A 161 -30.61 9.25 -15.65
N CYS A 162 -29.81 8.19 -15.66
CA CYS A 162 -29.55 7.36 -16.84
C CYS A 162 -29.69 5.89 -16.51
N LEU A 163 -30.23 5.11 -17.43
CA LEU A 163 -30.16 3.66 -17.40
C LEU A 163 -29.17 3.17 -18.45
N ARG A 164 -28.23 2.33 -18.03
CA ARG A 164 -27.21 1.68 -18.86
C ARG A 164 -27.42 0.17 -18.84
N GLY A 165 -27.66 -0.43 -20.00
CA GLY A 165 -27.84 -1.87 -20.14
C GLY A 165 -26.73 -2.52 -20.96
N PHE A 166 -26.42 -3.78 -20.62
CA PHE A 166 -25.35 -4.55 -21.26
C PHE A 166 -25.83 -5.95 -21.70
N GLU A 167 -25.39 -6.39 -22.88
CA GLU A 167 -25.70 -7.72 -23.46
C GLU A 167 -24.79 -8.84 -22.92
N ALA A 168 -23.76 -8.49 -22.16
CA ALA A 168 -22.84 -9.41 -21.50
C ALA A 168 -22.56 -8.93 -20.07
N PRO A 169 -22.26 -9.84 -19.13
CA PRO A 169 -21.84 -9.46 -17.79
C PRO A 169 -20.63 -8.53 -17.87
N THR A 170 -20.68 -7.40 -17.17
CA THR A 170 -19.53 -6.51 -17.09
C THR A 170 -18.87 -6.62 -15.73
N THR A 171 -17.59 -6.25 -15.69
CA THR A 171 -16.87 -6.02 -14.44
C THR A 171 -16.32 -4.62 -14.52
N VAL A 172 -16.92 -3.70 -13.78
CA VAL A 172 -16.43 -2.32 -13.75
C VAL A 172 -15.41 -2.18 -12.63
N THR A 173 -14.23 -1.64 -12.95
CA THR A 173 -13.34 -1.15 -11.90
C THR A 173 -13.95 0.12 -11.34
N ASP A 174 -14.62 0.00 -10.18
CA ASP A 174 -15.12 1.16 -9.47
C ASP A 174 -13.95 2.14 -9.25
N PRO A 175 -14.06 3.41 -9.67
CA PRO A 175 -13.00 4.39 -9.49
C PRO A 175 -12.62 4.61 -8.01
N CYS A 176 -13.46 4.15 -7.08
CA CYS A 176 -13.24 4.19 -5.65
C CYS A 176 -13.09 2.80 -5.01
N ALA A 177 -13.11 1.71 -5.79
CA ALA A 177 -12.71 0.42 -5.26
C ALA A 177 -11.25 0.48 -4.80
N ALA A 178 -10.99 -0.22 -3.70
CA ALA A 178 -9.63 -0.54 -3.29
C ALA A 178 -8.83 -1.09 -4.49
N PRO A 179 -7.58 -0.65 -4.73
CA PRO A 179 -6.74 -1.36 -5.66
C PRO A 179 -6.68 -2.85 -5.24
N PRO A 180 -6.66 -3.78 -6.21
CA PRO A 180 -6.58 -5.20 -5.91
C PRO A 180 -5.36 -5.46 -5.02
N ILE A 181 -5.49 -6.42 -4.10
CA ILE A 181 -4.37 -6.86 -3.26
C ILE A 181 -3.31 -7.41 -4.22
N PRO A 182 -2.08 -6.88 -4.23
CA PRO A 182 -1.01 -7.42 -5.07
C PRO A 182 -0.76 -8.87 -4.71
N GLU A 183 -0.50 -9.70 -5.73
CA GLU A 183 -0.02 -11.06 -5.49
C GLU A 183 1.31 -11.01 -4.74
N PRO A 184 1.45 -11.71 -3.60
CA PRO A 184 2.69 -11.75 -2.86
C PRO A 184 3.89 -12.12 -3.73
N LYS A 185 4.95 -11.33 -3.64
CA LYS A 185 6.25 -11.63 -4.25
C LYS A 185 7.02 -12.60 -3.38
N THR A 186 8.04 -13.25 -3.93
CA THR A 186 8.90 -14.11 -3.13
C THR A 186 9.69 -13.24 -2.15
N PRO A 187 9.65 -13.52 -0.83
CA PRO A 187 10.41 -12.75 0.15
C PRO A 187 11.93 -12.93 -0.05
N ILE A 188 12.69 -11.88 0.25
CA ILE A 188 14.17 -11.92 0.35
C ILE A 188 14.58 -12.46 1.72
N VAL A 189 13.84 -12.04 2.74
CA VAL A 189 13.99 -12.47 4.13
C VAL A 189 12.63 -12.67 4.76
N ASP A 190 12.59 -13.45 5.84
CA ASP A 190 11.36 -13.62 6.61
C ASP A 190 11.16 -12.52 7.65
N ARG A 191 12.21 -11.80 8.02
CA ARG A 191 12.18 -10.80 9.09
C ARG A 191 12.82 -9.49 8.69
N VAL A 192 12.19 -8.40 9.14
CA VAL A 192 12.77 -7.06 9.07
C VAL A 192 12.71 -6.37 10.43
N VAL A 193 13.77 -5.64 10.75
CA VAL A 193 13.89 -4.82 11.94
C VAL A 193 14.22 -3.39 11.51
N LEU A 194 13.35 -2.45 11.85
CA LEU A 194 13.54 -1.02 11.61
C LEU A 194 13.92 -0.33 12.93
N VAL A 195 15.11 0.26 13.00
CA VAL A 195 15.56 1.03 14.16
C VAL A 195 15.53 2.52 13.81
N LEU A 196 14.83 3.31 14.63
CA LEU A 196 14.62 4.75 14.44
C LEU A 196 15.26 5.50 15.61
N VAL A 197 16.35 6.24 15.37
CA VAL A 197 17.04 7.03 16.40
C VAL A 197 16.67 8.51 16.29
N ASP A 198 15.72 8.99 17.08
CA ASP A 198 15.16 10.34 16.93
C ASP A 198 16.23 11.44 17.06
N GLY A 199 16.20 12.44 16.17
CA GLY A 199 16.98 13.66 16.33
C GLY A 199 18.51 13.50 16.27
N MET A 200 19.04 12.39 15.75
CA MET A 200 20.48 12.21 15.55
C MET A 200 20.98 13.03 14.35
N ARG A 201 21.89 13.99 14.58
CA ARG A 201 22.50 14.77 13.49
C ARG A 201 23.61 13.95 12.83
N TYR A 202 23.59 13.92 11.50
CA TYR A 202 24.48 13.08 10.69
C TYR A 202 25.98 13.26 10.99
N THR A 203 26.42 14.48 11.33
CA THR A 203 27.83 14.82 11.60
C THR A 203 28.39 14.21 12.88
N GLU A 204 27.54 13.79 13.82
CA GLU A 204 27.91 13.08 15.05
C GLU A 204 27.73 11.56 14.91
N GLY A 205 27.05 11.13 13.85
CA GLY A 205 26.79 9.74 13.50
C GLY A 205 27.77 9.16 12.47
N LEU A 206 27.25 8.48 11.43
CA LEU A 206 28.04 7.85 10.35
C LEU A 206 28.78 8.88 9.49
N GLY A 207 28.30 10.13 9.48
CA GLY A 207 28.97 11.27 8.84
C GLY A 207 30.15 11.82 9.64
N HIS A 208 30.36 11.38 10.89
CA HIS A 208 31.53 11.78 11.66
C HIS A 208 32.81 11.22 11.04
N PRO A 209 33.90 12.00 10.84
CA PRO A 209 35.10 11.57 10.10
C PRO A 209 35.79 10.31 10.64
N THR A 210 35.63 10.02 11.92
CA THR A 210 36.17 8.82 12.59
C THR A 210 35.10 7.92 13.19
N ARG A 211 33.80 8.27 13.03
CA ARG A 211 32.65 7.54 13.61
C ARG A 211 32.81 7.15 15.10
N GLN A 212 33.50 8.00 15.87
CA GLN A 212 33.92 7.68 17.24
C GLN A 212 32.75 7.49 18.22
N TYR A 213 31.61 8.12 17.95
CA TYR A 213 30.41 8.04 18.78
C TYR A 213 29.47 6.91 18.36
N VAL A 214 29.75 6.25 17.22
CA VAL A 214 28.92 5.18 16.66
C VAL A 214 29.75 3.96 16.22
N PRO A 215 30.63 3.43 17.08
CA PRO A 215 31.55 2.35 16.72
C PRO A 215 30.84 1.05 16.32
N ASN A 216 29.64 0.75 16.86
CA ASN A 216 28.89 -0.44 16.46
C ASN A 216 28.32 -0.25 15.06
N MET A 217 27.64 0.87 14.77
CA MET A 217 27.16 1.16 13.42
C MET A 217 28.31 1.22 12.39
N ASP A 218 29.50 1.71 12.76
CA ASP A 218 30.68 1.66 11.88
C ASP A 218 31.12 0.22 11.58
N ALA A 219 31.12 -0.67 12.57
CA ALA A 219 31.42 -2.08 12.38
C ALA A 219 30.35 -2.80 11.53
N LEU A 220 29.07 -2.46 11.72
CA LEU A 220 27.95 -2.97 10.92
C LEU A 220 28.05 -2.48 9.47
N ALA A 221 28.47 -1.24 9.22
CA ALA A 221 28.66 -0.70 7.89
C ALA A 221 29.69 -1.47 7.04
N GLN A 222 30.64 -2.18 7.67
CA GLN A 222 31.56 -3.06 6.94
C GLN A 222 30.89 -4.32 6.40
N GLN A 223 29.72 -4.67 6.94
CA GLN A 223 28.94 -5.86 6.59
C GLN A 223 27.66 -5.52 5.81
N GLY A 224 27.28 -4.24 5.73
CA GLY A 224 26.06 -3.78 5.07
C GLY A 224 26.30 -2.64 4.07
N VAL A 225 25.25 -1.86 3.82
CA VAL A 225 25.26 -0.69 2.95
C VAL A 225 24.93 0.57 3.73
N ILE A 226 25.82 1.56 3.66
CA ILE A 226 25.48 2.95 4.00
C ILE A 226 24.87 3.60 2.76
N ILE A 227 23.73 4.28 2.90
CA ILE A 227 23.18 5.12 1.83
C ILE A 227 23.54 6.57 2.13
N GLU A 228 24.32 7.19 1.25
CA GLU A 228 24.83 8.55 1.45
C GLU A 228 24.92 9.31 0.10
N PRO A 229 24.10 10.38 -0.10
CA PRO A 229 23.23 11.01 0.89
C PRO A 229 21.88 10.30 1.07
N PHE A 230 21.42 10.21 2.32
CA PHE A 230 20.04 9.88 2.68
C PHE A 230 19.38 11.10 3.35
N LEU A 231 18.22 11.51 2.87
CA LEU A 231 17.63 12.80 3.22
C LEU A 231 16.19 12.68 3.78
N ASN A 232 15.90 13.47 4.81
CA ASN A 232 14.56 14.02 5.01
C ASN A 232 14.38 15.19 4.03
N ASP A 233 13.55 14.99 3.01
CA ASP A 233 13.19 15.98 2.01
C ASP A 233 11.83 16.66 2.27
N GLY A 234 11.19 16.35 3.39
CA GLY A 234 9.97 16.98 3.89
C GLY A 234 10.19 17.86 5.11
N ASN A 235 9.26 17.77 6.07
CA ASN A 235 9.35 18.50 7.33
C ASN A 235 10.24 17.72 8.32
N THR A 236 11.30 18.36 8.78
CA THR A 236 12.29 17.76 9.69
C THR A 236 11.83 17.82 11.16
N VAL A 237 10.64 17.29 11.43
CA VAL A 237 10.03 17.18 12.77
C VAL A 237 9.40 15.79 12.93
N THR A 238 9.43 15.25 14.14
CA THR A 238 9.04 13.87 14.44
C THR A 238 7.65 13.47 13.96
N ILE A 239 6.65 14.32 14.25
CA ILE A 239 5.26 14.07 13.89
C ILE A 239 5.00 14.03 12.38
N ALA A 240 5.96 14.47 11.56
CA ALA A 240 5.91 14.37 10.11
C ALA A 240 6.84 13.26 9.59
N GLY A 241 8.06 13.17 10.12
CA GLY A 241 9.07 12.24 9.66
C GLY A 241 8.73 10.78 9.94
N ILE A 242 8.27 10.45 11.15
CA ILE A 242 8.00 9.05 11.52
C ILE A 242 6.84 8.46 10.72
N PRO A 243 5.66 9.13 10.57
CA PRO A 243 4.63 8.64 9.67
C PRO A 243 5.11 8.49 8.23
N ALA A 244 5.96 9.40 7.73
CA ALA A 244 6.49 9.35 6.37
C ALA A 244 7.45 8.17 6.14
N ILE A 245 8.27 7.82 7.13
CA ILE A 245 9.10 6.60 7.11
C ILE A 245 8.21 5.36 6.98
N MET A 246 7.15 5.31 7.78
CA MET A 246 6.29 4.13 7.91
C MET A 246 5.36 3.96 6.71
N ASN A 247 4.84 5.03 6.12
CA ASN A 247 3.97 4.96 4.93
C ASN A 247 4.71 5.11 3.59
N GLY A 248 5.97 5.53 3.61
CA GLY A 248 6.78 5.77 2.42
C GLY A 248 6.31 6.95 1.58
N SER A 249 5.79 8.01 2.17
CA SER A 249 5.29 9.18 1.46
C SER A 249 5.17 10.43 2.36
N TRP A 250 5.11 11.60 1.74
CA TRP A 250 4.74 12.84 2.44
C TRP A 250 3.22 13.12 2.38
N ALA A 251 2.38 12.09 2.37
CA ALA A 251 0.91 12.22 2.35
C ALA A 251 0.34 12.91 3.61
N GLY A 252 1.17 13.09 4.64
CA GLY A 252 0.83 13.77 5.88
C GLY A 252 0.03 12.89 6.83
N SER A 253 -0.44 13.53 7.90
CA SER A 253 -1.18 12.90 8.99
C SER A 253 -2.35 13.77 9.40
N THR A 254 -3.41 13.14 9.87
CA THR A 254 -4.61 13.83 10.37
C THR A 254 -4.68 13.74 11.89
N PRO A 255 -4.85 14.87 12.60
CA PRO A 255 -5.09 14.86 14.04
C PRO A 255 -6.42 14.19 14.40
N PHE A 256 -6.44 13.41 15.48
CA PHE A 256 -7.65 12.81 16.01
C PHE A 256 -7.50 12.56 17.52
N PHE A 257 -8.63 12.37 18.21
CA PHE A 257 -8.62 11.93 19.60
C PHE A 257 -8.49 10.40 19.64
N ASP A 258 -7.40 9.89 20.21
CA ASP A 258 -7.16 8.45 20.31
C ASP A 258 -7.87 7.87 21.55
N PRO A 259 -8.88 7.01 21.37
CA PRO A 259 -9.63 6.45 22.48
C PRO A 259 -8.84 5.42 23.31
N ASP A 260 -7.79 4.79 22.77
CA ASP A 260 -7.01 3.81 23.54
C ASP A 260 -6.07 4.51 24.52
N CYS A 261 -5.59 5.71 24.17
CA CYS A 261 -4.71 6.53 25.01
C CYS A 261 -5.45 7.61 25.81
N GLN A 262 -6.70 7.94 25.44
CA GLN A 262 -7.46 9.06 26.00
C GLN A 262 -6.78 10.43 25.84
N GLN A 263 -6.15 10.67 24.70
CA GLN A 263 -5.48 11.94 24.38
C GLN A 263 -5.45 12.20 22.86
N ASP A 264 -5.17 13.43 22.47
CA ASP A 264 -4.96 13.78 21.06
C ASP A 264 -3.71 13.06 20.51
N SER A 265 -3.86 12.53 19.30
CA SER A 265 -2.81 11.88 18.52
C SER A 265 -2.99 12.20 17.03
N ILE A 266 -2.27 11.50 16.18
CA ILE A 266 -2.36 11.58 14.72
C ILE A 266 -2.51 10.19 14.13
N PHE A 267 -3.17 10.09 12.97
CA PHE A 267 -3.15 8.92 12.12
C PHE A 267 -2.60 9.26 10.74
N SER A 268 -1.98 8.30 10.08
CA SER A 268 -1.42 8.50 8.74
C SER A 268 -2.49 8.59 7.67
N ASN A 269 -2.33 9.49 6.69
CA ASN A 269 -3.30 9.61 5.59
C ASN A 269 -3.21 8.46 4.58
N THR A 270 -2.10 7.71 4.58
CA THR A 270 -1.88 6.53 3.74
C THR A 270 -1.40 5.35 4.60
N PRO A 271 -1.65 4.10 4.19
CA PRO A 271 -1.29 2.93 4.99
C PRO A 271 0.20 2.85 5.30
N TYR A 272 0.52 2.43 6.53
CA TYR A 272 1.86 2.05 6.93
C TYR A 272 2.31 0.75 6.26
N VAL A 273 3.63 0.53 6.22
CA VAL A 273 4.26 -0.66 5.66
C VAL A 273 3.73 -1.95 6.28
N GLN A 274 3.46 -1.93 7.59
CA GLN A 274 2.90 -3.06 8.31
C GLN A 274 1.47 -3.37 7.88
N GLU A 275 0.68 -2.36 7.47
CA GLU A 275 -0.68 -2.58 6.96
C GLU A 275 -0.64 -3.34 5.62
N TYR A 276 0.28 -2.98 4.71
CA TYR A 276 0.51 -3.71 3.46
C TYR A 276 0.87 -5.17 3.72
N ILE A 277 1.86 -5.40 4.58
CA ILE A 277 2.38 -6.72 4.92
C ILE A 277 1.30 -7.58 5.57
N ARG A 278 0.59 -7.06 6.56
CA ARG A 278 -0.46 -7.80 7.26
C ARG A 278 -1.60 -8.19 6.33
N ARG A 279 -2.02 -7.28 5.45
CA ARG A 279 -3.10 -7.55 4.51
C ARG A 279 -2.70 -8.52 3.41
N GLN A 280 -1.50 -8.35 2.82
CA GLN A 280 -1.06 -9.13 1.66
C GLN A 280 -0.52 -10.51 2.06
N LEU A 281 0.17 -10.62 3.20
CA LEU A 281 0.84 -11.85 3.62
C LEU A 281 0.11 -12.59 4.75
N GLY A 282 -1.01 -12.03 5.24
CA GLY A 282 -1.83 -12.64 6.30
C GLY A 282 -1.19 -12.61 7.69
N PHE A 283 -0.25 -11.68 7.93
CA PHE A 283 0.41 -11.57 9.24
C PHE A 283 -0.55 -11.05 10.31
N SER A 284 -0.42 -11.62 11.51
CA SER A 284 -1.14 -11.16 12.69
C SER A 284 -0.58 -9.82 13.19
N ALA A 285 -1.30 -9.17 14.11
CA ALA A 285 -0.78 -7.96 14.75
C ALA A 285 0.51 -8.24 15.56
N GLN A 286 0.68 -9.45 16.12
CA GLN A 286 1.88 -9.85 16.88
C GLN A 286 3.09 -10.10 15.97
N ASP A 287 2.86 -10.37 14.69
CA ASP A 287 3.94 -10.50 13.70
C ASP A 287 4.48 -9.11 13.30
N CYS A 288 3.74 -8.03 13.51
CA CYS A 288 4.14 -6.66 13.16
C CYS A 288 4.03 -5.73 14.37
N VAL A 289 5.15 -5.50 15.06
CA VAL A 289 5.17 -4.77 16.32
C VAL A 289 5.92 -3.44 16.19
N TYR A 290 5.35 -2.38 16.75
CA TYR A 290 5.96 -1.07 16.91
C TYR A 290 6.14 -0.74 18.38
N VAL A 291 7.39 -0.77 18.86
CA VAL A 291 7.75 -0.38 20.22
C VAL A 291 8.11 1.10 20.24
N LEU A 292 7.34 1.87 21.00
CA LEU A 292 7.48 3.32 21.14
C LEU A 292 7.62 3.72 22.60
N GLY A 293 8.20 4.89 22.82
CA GLY A 293 8.47 5.45 24.15
C GLY A 293 7.20 5.98 24.85
N PRO A 294 7.20 7.21 25.40
CA PRO A 294 6.12 7.72 26.24
C PRO A 294 4.90 8.24 25.47
N TYR A 295 4.85 8.03 24.15
CA TYR A 295 3.85 8.64 23.29
C TYR A 295 2.63 7.74 23.12
N CYS A 296 1.47 8.38 22.93
CA CYS A 296 0.38 7.67 22.25
C CYS A 296 0.84 7.36 20.82
N PRO A 297 0.58 6.15 20.29
CA PRO A 297 0.98 5.79 18.94
C PRO A 297 0.45 6.78 17.91
N TRP A 298 1.34 7.14 16.99
CA TRP A 298 0.96 7.74 15.71
C TRP A 298 0.39 6.63 14.83
N ARG A 299 -0.94 6.53 14.77
CA ARG A 299 -1.65 5.39 14.19
C ARG A 299 -1.37 5.22 12.70
N GLY A 300 -1.51 3.98 12.25
CA GLY A 300 -1.66 3.67 10.84
C GLY A 300 -2.93 4.32 10.27
N SER A 301 -3.20 4.06 9.00
CA SER A 301 -4.26 4.76 8.28
C SER A 301 -5.68 4.39 8.74
N PHE A 302 -6.67 5.16 8.35
CA PHE A 302 -8.07 4.71 8.32
C PHE A 302 -8.50 4.44 6.87
N HIS A 303 -7.56 4.03 6.02
CA HIS A 303 -7.83 3.78 4.62
C HIS A 303 -8.84 2.62 4.48
N PRO A 304 -9.90 2.72 3.66
CA PRO A 304 -10.96 1.70 3.60
C PRO A 304 -10.48 0.28 3.28
N SER A 305 -9.41 0.19 2.49
CA SER A 305 -8.79 -1.08 2.12
C SER A 305 -7.74 -1.58 3.12
N TYR A 306 -7.33 -0.74 4.06
CA TYR A 306 -6.33 -1.06 5.07
C TYR A 306 -6.89 -0.64 6.43
N GLY A 307 -6.05 -0.08 7.31
CA GLY A 307 -6.50 0.56 8.53
C GLY A 307 -6.58 -0.34 9.76
N PRO A 308 -7.52 -0.10 10.70
CA PRO A 308 -7.49 -0.68 12.04
C PRO A 308 -7.28 -2.19 12.12
N ASP A 309 -7.88 -2.94 11.20
CA ASP A 309 -7.74 -4.41 11.14
C ASP A 309 -6.29 -4.85 10.83
N TYR A 310 -5.51 -3.98 10.18
CA TYR A 310 -4.14 -4.22 9.72
C TYR A 310 -3.09 -3.32 10.40
N TRP A 311 -3.46 -2.50 11.38
CA TRP A 311 -2.49 -1.71 12.16
C TRP A 311 -1.46 -2.60 12.87
N PRO A 312 -0.17 -2.22 12.94
CA PRO A 312 0.76 -2.97 13.78
C PRO A 312 0.29 -3.00 15.23
N GLN A 313 0.67 -4.05 15.98
CA GLN A 313 0.59 -3.99 17.42
C GLN A 313 1.55 -2.89 17.90
N TRP A 314 1.03 -1.92 18.63
CA TRP A 314 1.85 -0.88 19.24
C TRP A 314 2.07 -1.18 20.72
N ILE A 315 3.24 -0.79 21.23
CA ILE A 315 3.58 -0.89 22.65
C ILE A 315 4.19 0.43 23.09
N SER A 316 3.48 1.17 23.93
CA SER A 316 4.00 2.37 24.60
C SER A 316 4.59 1.97 25.94
N THR A 317 5.91 2.07 26.07
CA THR A 317 6.60 1.67 27.31
C THR A 317 6.52 2.73 28.39
N GLY A 318 6.19 3.97 28.03
CA GLY A 318 6.22 5.10 28.96
C GLY A 318 7.61 5.67 29.25
N GLY A 319 8.68 5.11 28.65
CA GLY A 319 10.08 5.46 28.92
C GLY A 319 10.89 5.78 27.65
N GLY A 320 12.19 6.01 27.86
CA GLY A 320 13.18 6.28 26.81
C GLY A 320 13.76 5.02 26.18
N ASP A 321 15.01 5.12 25.70
CA ASP A 321 15.70 4.07 24.95
C ASP A 321 15.77 2.75 25.73
N ASP A 322 16.12 2.80 27.02
CA ASP A 322 16.22 1.61 27.89
C ASP A 322 14.90 0.85 28.04
N ALA A 323 13.79 1.58 28.16
CA ALA A 323 12.48 0.97 28.32
C ALA A 323 12.04 0.28 27.03
N ASN A 324 12.28 0.93 25.88
CA ASN A 324 11.99 0.38 24.57
C ASN A 324 12.90 -0.80 24.23
N TRP A 325 14.16 -0.75 24.64
CA TRP A 325 15.10 -1.84 24.46
C TRP A 325 14.70 -3.07 25.30
N MET A 326 14.37 -2.87 26.57
CA MET A 326 13.93 -3.96 27.45
C MET A 326 12.65 -4.64 26.95
N GLU A 327 11.67 -3.87 26.46
CA GLU A 327 10.46 -4.44 25.85
C GLU A 327 10.79 -5.19 24.55
N THR A 328 11.69 -4.63 23.73
CA THR A 328 12.17 -5.31 22.52
C THR A 328 12.83 -6.64 22.84
N GLN A 329 13.71 -6.70 23.83
CA GLN A 329 14.33 -7.95 24.27
C GLN A 329 13.28 -8.99 24.70
N ASN A 330 12.20 -8.56 25.36
CA ASN A 330 11.10 -9.44 25.74
C ASN A 330 10.36 -9.98 24.50
N LEU A 331 10.04 -9.13 23.51
CA LEU A 331 9.39 -9.55 22.27
C LEU A 331 10.25 -10.54 21.46
N LEU A 332 11.54 -10.26 21.35
CA LEU A 332 12.52 -11.12 20.68
C LEU A 332 12.60 -12.52 21.30
N GLN A 333 12.30 -12.65 22.60
CA GLN A 333 12.27 -13.95 23.29
C GLN A 333 10.91 -14.64 23.28
N THR A 334 9.82 -13.90 23.07
CA THR A 334 8.46 -14.40 23.29
C THR A 334 7.65 -14.51 22.00
N THR A 335 7.43 -13.40 21.31
CA THR A 335 6.57 -13.32 20.12
C THR A 335 7.34 -13.45 18.82
N LYS A 336 8.64 -13.14 18.82
CA LYS A 336 9.53 -13.17 17.65
C LYS A 336 8.91 -12.50 16.41
N PRO A 337 8.61 -11.18 16.46
CA PRO A 337 7.92 -10.48 15.38
C PRO A 337 8.65 -10.63 14.03
N ARG A 338 7.86 -10.70 12.96
CA ARG A 338 8.35 -10.69 11.57
C ARG A 338 8.71 -9.30 11.08
N PHE A 339 8.02 -8.29 11.57
CA PHE A 339 8.36 -6.89 11.40
C PHE A 339 8.43 -6.24 12.79
N LEU A 340 9.60 -5.76 13.17
CA LEU A 340 9.78 -5.01 14.42
C LEU A 340 10.23 -3.59 14.11
N THR A 341 9.55 -2.59 14.68
CA THR A 341 10.03 -1.20 14.72
C THR A 341 10.44 -0.87 16.15
N LEU A 342 11.72 -0.51 16.34
CA LEU A 342 12.28 -0.02 17.59
C LEU A 342 12.56 1.47 17.46
N TYR A 343 11.87 2.30 18.23
CA TYR A 343 12.09 3.73 18.28
C TYR A 343 12.88 4.13 19.54
N LEU A 344 13.90 4.96 19.36
CA LEU A 344 14.86 5.40 20.38
C LEU A 344 14.80 6.94 20.48
N PRO A 345 14.01 7.51 21.43
CA PRO A 345 13.78 8.95 21.53
C PRO A 345 14.88 9.77 22.23
N ASP A 346 15.79 9.15 22.99
CA ASP A 346 16.57 9.90 23.99
C ASP A 346 17.60 10.85 23.36
N VAL A 347 18.07 10.55 22.15
CA VAL A 347 18.95 11.44 21.38
C VAL A 347 18.24 12.76 21.07
N ASP A 348 16.94 12.75 20.75
CA ASP A 348 16.17 13.96 20.51
C ASP A 348 15.95 14.77 21.80
N HIS A 349 15.62 14.08 22.90
CA HIS A 349 15.40 14.74 24.19
C HIS A 349 16.67 15.41 24.71
N ALA A 350 17.81 14.71 24.65
CA ALA A 350 19.09 15.21 25.14
C ALA A 350 19.58 16.44 24.35
N GLY A 351 19.38 16.50 23.04
CA GLY A 351 19.74 17.70 22.29
C GLY A 351 18.82 18.89 22.57
N HIS A 352 17.51 18.66 22.81
CA HIS A 352 16.61 19.73 23.24
C HIS A 352 16.97 20.31 24.60
N ASP A 353 17.51 19.51 25.51
CA ASP A 353 18.05 19.96 26.79
C ASP A 353 19.29 20.87 26.66
N GLY A 354 19.91 20.91 25.48
CA GLY A 354 21.05 21.78 25.18
C GLY A 354 22.34 21.36 25.87
N ASN A 355 22.42 20.11 26.33
CA ASN A 355 23.61 19.55 26.95
C ASN A 355 24.38 18.67 25.95
N TRP A 356 25.47 19.21 25.41
CA TRP A 356 26.29 18.53 24.41
C TRP A 356 26.84 17.19 24.89
N THR A 357 27.25 17.10 26.16
CA THR A 357 27.80 15.85 26.72
C THR A 357 26.72 14.77 26.81
N GLU A 358 25.52 15.13 27.23
CA GLU A 358 24.39 14.19 27.31
C GLU A 358 23.89 13.82 25.91
N TYR A 359 23.89 14.74 24.96
CA TYR A 359 23.58 14.46 23.56
C TYR A 359 24.52 13.42 22.94
N LEU A 360 25.83 13.58 23.12
CA LEU A 360 26.80 12.58 22.66
C LEU A 360 26.67 11.25 23.38
N ALA A 361 26.44 11.27 24.70
CA ALA A 361 26.22 10.04 25.48
C ALA A 361 24.95 9.30 25.02
N ALA A 362 23.88 10.01 24.67
CA ALA A 362 22.67 9.40 24.11
C ALA A 362 22.95 8.77 22.73
N ILE A 363 23.77 9.39 21.89
CA ILE A 363 24.19 8.80 20.60
C ILE A 363 24.98 7.50 20.82
N GLU A 364 25.96 7.53 21.74
CA GLU A 364 26.76 6.35 22.10
C GLU A 364 25.89 5.22 22.66
N HIS A 365 24.87 5.57 23.47
CA HIS A 365 23.93 4.60 24.04
C HIS A 365 23.01 3.97 23.00
N ALA A 366 22.46 4.77 22.08
CA ALA A 366 21.66 4.25 20.96
C ALA A 366 22.50 3.31 20.06
N ASP A 367 23.77 3.64 19.83
CA ASP A 367 24.71 2.79 19.09
C ASP A 367 25.00 1.46 19.83
N GLU A 368 25.13 1.48 21.16
CA GLU A 368 25.28 0.27 21.98
C GLU A 368 24.05 -0.65 21.81
N ILE A 369 22.83 -0.11 21.94
CA ILE A 369 21.57 -0.86 21.74
C ILE A 369 21.53 -1.49 20.35
N ILE A 370 21.90 -0.75 19.30
CA ILE A 370 21.95 -1.27 17.92
C ILE A 370 22.94 -2.44 17.80
N GLY A 371 24.11 -2.33 18.42
CA GLY A 371 25.11 -3.40 18.44
C GLY A 371 24.64 -4.64 19.19
N GLU A 372 24.00 -4.47 20.35
CA GLU A 372 23.41 -5.56 21.13
C GLU A 372 22.29 -6.27 20.37
N LEU A 373 21.41 -5.50 19.74
CA LEU A 373 20.31 -6.03 18.91
C LEU A 373 20.84 -6.86 17.75
N TRP A 374 21.83 -6.35 17.00
CA TRP A 374 22.42 -7.14 15.92
C TRP A 374 23.11 -8.40 16.43
N THR A 375 23.85 -8.31 17.54
CA THR A 375 24.50 -9.46 18.16
C THR A 375 23.47 -10.52 18.55
N TRP A 376 22.32 -10.11 19.09
CA TRP A 376 21.22 -11.01 19.41
C TRP A 376 20.62 -11.66 18.16
N ILE A 377 20.31 -10.86 17.12
CA ILE A 377 19.77 -11.34 15.83
C ILE A 377 20.65 -12.44 15.25
N GLN A 378 21.97 -12.24 15.26
CA GLN A 378 22.93 -13.22 14.74
C GLN A 378 23.06 -14.47 15.61
N SER A 379 22.64 -14.41 16.87
CA SER A 379 22.73 -15.53 17.83
C SER A 379 21.50 -16.43 17.85
N ASP A 380 20.33 -15.93 17.43
CA ASP A 380 19.08 -16.67 17.47
C ASP A 380 18.79 -17.37 16.13
N PRO A 381 18.54 -18.68 16.11
CA PRO A 381 18.39 -19.44 14.86
C PRO A 381 17.12 -19.10 14.06
N ASP A 382 16.13 -18.43 14.65
CA ASP A 382 14.94 -17.97 13.91
C ASP A 382 15.17 -16.61 13.23
N TYR A 383 16.24 -15.89 13.61
CA TYR A 383 16.58 -14.55 13.13
C TYR A 383 17.86 -14.54 12.27
N ALA A 384 18.87 -15.30 12.65
CA ALA A 384 20.13 -15.41 11.93
C ALA A 384 19.89 -15.84 10.48
N ASP A 385 20.70 -15.30 9.56
CA ASP A 385 20.65 -15.57 8.12
C ASP A 385 19.29 -15.32 7.43
N ASN A 386 18.33 -14.69 8.12
CA ASN A 386 16.98 -14.47 7.61
C ASN A 386 16.32 -13.17 8.10
N THR A 387 17.12 -12.22 8.59
CA THR A 387 16.66 -10.92 9.09
C THR A 387 17.46 -9.80 8.48
N VAL A 388 16.78 -8.82 7.88
CA VAL A 388 17.38 -7.52 7.54
C VAL A 388 17.11 -6.50 8.63
N MET A 389 18.13 -5.78 9.05
CA MET A 389 18.00 -4.62 9.93
C MET A 389 18.30 -3.33 9.14
N LEU A 390 17.40 -2.37 9.21
CA LEU A 390 17.56 -1.03 8.66
C LEU A 390 17.57 -0.01 9.81
N ILE A 391 18.62 0.80 9.88
CA ILE A 391 18.86 1.81 10.90
C ILE A 391 18.78 3.17 10.23
N THR A 392 17.95 4.06 10.76
CA THR A 392 17.77 5.42 10.26
C THR A 392 17.32 6.34 11.37
N ASN A 393 17.12 7.60 11.03
CA ASN A 393 16.36 8.56 11.84
C ASN A 393 15.37 9.33 10.97
N ASP A 394 14.52 10.12 11.63
CA ASP A 394 13.46 10.91 11.02
C ASP A 394 13.93 12.33 10.69
N HIS A 395 14.77 12.93 11.53
CA HIS A 395 15.45 14.20 11.25
C HIS A 395 16.77 14.31 12.00
N GLY A 396 17.64 15.21 11.53
CA GLY A 396 18.82 15.63 12.28
C GLY A 396 18.55 16.85 13.17
N ARG A 397 19.54 17.72 13.30
CA ARG A 397 19.51 18.97 14.09
C ARG A 397 20.08 20.13 13.28
N HIS A 398 19.90 21.38 13.69
CA HIS A 398 20.43 22.50 12.92
C HIS A 398 21.94 22.36 12.58
N THR A 399 22.36 22.94 11.46
CA THR A 399 23.78 22.95 11.06
C THR A 399 24.61 23.74 12.09
N ASP A 400 24.06 24.85 12.58
CA ASP A 400 24.78 25.80 13.44
C ASP A 400 24.52 25.57 14.93
N ASP A 401 23.52 24.75 15.30
CA ASP A 401 23.21 24.35 16.67
C ASP A 401 22.62 22.94 16.72
N PHE A 402 22.87 22.19 17.79
CA PHE A 402 22.35 20.82 17.94
C PHE A 402 21.03 20.77 18.71
N VAL A 403 20.48 21.92 19.11
CA VAL A 403 19.34 22.02 20.03
C VAL A 403 18.03 22.03 19.28
N GLY A 404 17.99 22.75 18.16
CA GLY A 404 16.82 22.87 17.31
C GLY A 404 16.83 21.90 16.14
N HIS A 405 15.64 21.68 15.59
CA HIS A 405 15.40 21.05 14.31
C HIS A 405 14.14 21.69 13.69
N GLY A 406 13.65 21.16 12.56
CA GLY A 406 12.41 21.67 11.92
C GLY A 406 12.60 22.74 10.84
N ASN A 407 13.82 22.96 10.36
CA ASN A 407 14.09 23.84 9.22
C ASN A 407 14.78 23.08 8.07
N GLY A 408 14.90 23.72 6.91
CA GLY A 408 15.48 23.09 5.71
C GLY A 408 17.02 23.03 5.65
N CYS A 409 17.75 23.26 6.75
CA CYS A 409 19.21 23.20 6.72
C CYS A 409 19.73 21.77 6.56
N ILE A 410 20.96 21.61 6.07
CA ILE A 410 21.51 20.28 5.79
C ILE A 410 21.67 19.44 7.06
N GLY A 411 21.92 20.07 8.21
CA GLY A 411 22.00 19.35 9.48
C GLY A 411 20.67 18.68 9.87
N CYS A 412 19.53 19.32 9.56
CA CYS A 412 18.20 18.76 9.83
C CYS A 412 17.80 17.70 8.81
N ARG A 413 18.23 17.88 7.55
CA ARG A 413 17.78 17.08 6.42
C ARG A 413 18.63 15.84 6.18
N GLN A 414 19.94 15.93 6.32
CA GLN A 414 20.81 14.77 6.12
C GLN A 414 20.77 13.89 7.36
N ILE A 415 20.42 12.63 7.16
CA ILE A 415 20.15 11.66 8.21
C ILE A 415 20.89 10.35 7.90
N GLN A 416 20.98 9.49 8.91
CA GLN A 416 21.64 8.19 8.84
C GLN A 416 20.78 7.23 8.01
N CYS A 417 21.38 6.37 7.20
CA CYS A 417 20.69 5.19 6.69
C CYS A 417 21.68 4.05 6.45
N LEU A 418 21.50 2.96 7.19
CA LEU A 418 22.34 1.76 7.15
C LEU A 418 21.45 0.53 7.08
N ALA A 419 21.63 -0.29 6.04
CA ALA A 419 20.97 -1.58 5.90
C ALA A 419 22.00 -2.71 6.05
N ILE A 420 21.64 -3.77 6.77
CA ILE A 420 22.49 -4.96 6.96
C ILE A 420 21.62 -6.22 7.03
N GLY A 421 22.10 -7.32 6.46
CA GLY A 421 21.44 -8.62 6.52
C GLY A 421 21.50 -9.39 5.20
N PRO A 422 20.82 -10.55 5.12
CA PRO A 422 20.77 -11.36 3.90
C PRO A 422 20.13 -10.58 2.75
N GLY A 423 20.68 -10.74 1.54
CA GLY A 423 20.21 -10.05 0.34
C GLY A 423 20.55 -8.56 0.28
N ILE A 424 21.20 -8.00 1.31
CA ILE A 424 21.76 -6.65 1.31
C ILE A 424 23.25 -6.72 0.96
N ARG A 425 23.72 -5.81 0.10
CA ARG A 425 25.14 -5.72 -0.27
C ARG A 425 26.02 -5.47 0.94
N SER A 426 27.25 -5.94 0.89
CA SER A 426 28.20 -5.82 1.99
C SER A 426 29.33 -4.83 1.70
N GLY A 427 29.70 -4.02 2.71
CA GLY A 427 30.85 -3.11 2.67
C GLY A 427 30.71 -1.98 1.64
N LEU A 428 29.48 -1.58 1.31
CA LEU A 428 29.18 -0.59 0.27
C LEU A 428 28.74 0.74 0.88
N ILE A 429 29.18 1.84 0.27
CA ILE A 429 28.54 3.15 0.44
C ILE A 429 27.82 3.46 -0.88
N SER A 430 26.48 3.37 -0.87
CA SER A 430 25.66 3.77 -2.00
C SER A 430 25.68 5.29 -2.11
N THR A 431 26.11 5.81 -3.27
CA THR A 431 26.09 7.24 -3.57
C THR A 431 24.83 7.68 -4.30
N MET A 432 23.83 6.80 -4.41
CA MET A 432 22.53 7.16 -4.95
C MET A 432 21.79 7.98 -3.89
N GLU A 433 21.37 9.19 -4.26
CA GLU A 433 20.55 10.01 -3.36
C GLU A 433 19.21 9.32 -3.13
N ARG A 434 18.85 9.19 -1.86
CA ARG A 434 17.61 8.56 -1.40
C ARG A 434 16.96 9.40 -0.31
N THR A 435 15.67 9.17 -0.11
CA THR A 435 14.84 9.97 0.79
C THR A 435 13.98 9.08 1.70
N ILE A 436 13.46 9.64 2.78
CA ILE A 436 12.58 8.95 3.74
C ILE A 436 11.49 8.09 3.05
N PRO A 437 10.76 8.59 2.03
CA PRO A 437 9.76 7.79 1.33
C PRO A 437 10.25 6.43 0.80
N ASP A 438 11.53 6.27 0.49
CA ASP A 438 12.10 5.03 -0.08
C ASP A 438 12.19 3.86 0.93
N ILE A 439 11.98 4.12 2.23
CA ILE A 439 12.10 3.11 3.30
C ILE A 439 10.96 2.08 3.24
N ALA A 440 9.70 2.53 3.33
CA ALA A 440 8.55 1.62 3.34
C ALA A 440 8.47 0.66 2.14
N PRO A 441 8.64 1.09 0.87
CA PRO A 441 8.57 0.18 -0.27
C PRO A 441 9.75 -0.81 -0.27
N THR A 442 10.92 -0.40 0.22
CA THR A 442 12.07 -1.30 0.40
C THR A 442 11.79 -2.37 1.47
N LEU A 443 11.25 -1.98 2.62
CA LEU A 443 10.90 -2.93 3.70
C LEU A 443 9.77 -3.88 3.28
N ALA A 444 8.77 -3.40 2.55
CA ALA A 444 7.72 -4.25 1.97
C ALA A 444 8.33 -5.27 1.00
N ARG A 445 9.21 -4.84 0.09
CA ARG A 445 9.85 -5.71 -0.91
C ARG A 445 10.68 -6.83 -0.28
N LEU A 446 11.38 -6.53 0.82
CA LEU A 446 12.17 -7.51 1.56
C LEU A 446 11.33 -8.69 2.08
N LEU A 447 10.09 -8.42 2.49
CA LEU A 447 9.14 -9.44 2.97
C LEU A 447 8.23 -10.01 1.87
N GLY A 448 8.37 -9.57 0.62
CA GLY A 448 7.52 -10.02 -0.50
C GLY A 448 6.17 -9.30 -0.60
N ALA A 449 6.00 -8.16 0.08
CA ALA A 449 4.83 -7.29 -0.04
C ALA A 449 5.11 -6.08 -0.95
N GLU A 450 4.07 -5.32 -1.27
CA GLU A 450 4.14 -4.08 -2.05
C GLU A 450 3.43 -2.92 -1.34
N ALA A 451 4.13 -1.79 -1.19
CA ALA A 451 3.60 -0.59 -0.57
C ALA A 451 2.84 0.28 -1.59
N GLN A 452 1.62 -0.13 -1.95
CA GLN A 452 0.86 0.41 -3.09
C GLN A 452 0.62 1.93 -3.10
N PHE A 453 0.56 2.57 -1.93
CA PHE A 453 0.36 4.03 -1.83
C PHE A 453 1.62 4.78 -1.40
N SER A 454 2.76 4.10 -1.32
CA SER A 454 4.05 4.78 -1.14
C SER A 454 4.38 5.58 -2.39
N SER A 455 4.95 6.77 -2.20
CA SER A 455 5.53 7.59 -3.27
C SER A 455 7.03 7.39 -3.42
N GLY A 456 7.64 6.59 -2.54
CA GLY A 456 9.05 6.26 -2.61
C GLY A 456 9.31 5.08 -3.54
N GLU A 457 10.57 4.89 -3.83
CA GLU A 457 11.06 3.83 -4.71
C GLU A 457 11.83 2.79 -3.91
N ILE A 458 11.79 1.54 -4.36
CA ILE A 458 12.62 0.48 -3.77
C ILE A 458 14.10 0.85 -3.96
N MET A 459 14.89 0.77 -2.88
CA MET A 459 16.33 1.00 -2.88
C MET A 459 17.10 -0.17 -3.50
N THR A 460 16.81 -0.48 -4.77
CA THR A 460 17.35 -1.67 -5.48
C THR A 460 18.88 -1.75 -5.49
N GLU A 461 19.59 -0.63 -5.43
CA GLU A 461 21.04 -0.55 -5.43
C GLU A 461 21.70 -1.08 -4.15
N ILE A 462 20.93 -1.21 -3.06
CA ILE A 462 21.43 -1.81 -1.80
C ILE A 462 21.23 -3.32 -1.76
N LEU A 463 20.38 -3.87 -2.65
CA LEU A 463 20.12 -5.29 -2.73
C LEU A 463 21.24 -5.97 -3.54
N GLU A 464 21.66 -7.16 -3.12
CA GLU A 464 22.61 -7.97 -3.89
C GLU A 464 22.03 -8.16 -5.31
N PRO A 465 22.80 -7.83 -6.37
CA PRO A 465 22.36 -8.15 -7.71
C PRO A 465 22.25 -9.68 -7.82
N GLU A 466 21.37 -10.20 -8.69
CA GLU A 466 21.30 -11.63 -9.00
C GLU A 466 20.55 -12.53 -8.00
N MET A 467 19.44 -12.07 -7.40
CA MET A 467 18.52 -13.01 -6.76
C MET A 467 17.76 -13.81 -7.81
N PHE A 468 17.77 -15.14 -7.68
CA PHE A 468 17.04 -16.04 -8.58
C PHE A 468 16.49 -17.24 -7.82
N LEU A 469 15.61 -18.01 -8.47
CA LEU A 469 15.15 -19.30 -7.99
C LEU A 469 15.79 -20.39 -8.85
N ARG A 470 16.65 -21.22 -8.26
CA ARG A 470 17.36 -22.26 -9.01
C ARG A 470 16.37 -23.29 -9.55
N GLY A 471 16.40 -23.46 -10.86
CA GLY A 471 15.52 -24.35 -11.61
C GLY A 471 14.25 -23.69 -12.16
N ASP A 472 13.98 -22.42 -11.84
CA ASP A 472 12.88 -21.63 -12.41
C ASP A 472 13.35 -20.92 -13.69
N ALA A 473 13.49 -21.68 -14.76
CA ALA A 473 14.05 -21.18 -16.02
C ALA A 473 13.09 -20.23 -16.74
N ASN A 474 11.78 -20.39 -16.54
CA ASN A 474 10.75 -19.55 -17.17
C ASN A 474 10.38 -18.32 -16.32
N MET A 475 10.86 -18.25 -15.07
CA MET A 475 10.70 -17.17 -14.11
C MET A 475 9.26 -16.97 -13.61
N ASP A 476 8.47 -18.03 -13.51
CA ASP A 476 7.08 -17.99 -13.03
C ASP A 476 6.92 -18.36 -11.54
N GLY A 477 8.00 -18.78 -10.88
CA GLY A 477 8.05 -19.15 -9.48
C GLY A 477 7.65 -20.60 -9.17
N VAL A 478 7.35 -21.43 -10.18
CA VAL A 478 6.88 -22.81 -10.02
C VAL A 478 7.82 -23.76 -10.75
N LEU A 479 8.63 -24.53 -10.00
CA LEU A 479 9.47 -25.57 -10.59
C LEU A 479 8.64 -26.72 -11.19
N ASP A 480 8.53 -26.77 -12.51
CA ASP A 480 7.83 -27.83 -13.22
C ASP A 480 8.45 -28.20 -14.59
N LEU A 481 7.67 -28.88 -15.44
CA LEU A 481 8.13 -29.30 -16.77
C LEU A 481 8.37 -28.14 -17.74
N SER A 482 7.71 -27.01 -17.54
CA SER A 482 7.85 -25.82 -18.37
C SER A 482 9.24 -25.18 -18.22
N ASP A 483 9.86 -25.32 -17.04
CA ASP A 483 11.26 -24.93 -16.82
C ASP A 483 12.23 -25.80 -17.58
N VAL A 484 12.00 -27.11 -17.60
CA VAL A 484 12.82 -28.05 -18.38
C VAL A 484 12.73 -27.69 -19.87
N VAL A 485 11.53 -27.37 -20.36
CA VAL A 485 11.32 -26.94 -21.75
C VAL A 485 12.06 -25.63 -22.02
N THR A 486 11.97 -24.67 -21.11
CA THR A 486 12.63 -23.36 -21.25
C THR A 486 14.15 -23.50 -21.22
N ASN A 487 14.70 -24.29 -20.30
CA ASN A 487 16.12 -24.59 -20.20
C ASN A 487 16.65 -25.22 -21.51
N LEU A 488 15.97 -26.25 -22.03
CA LEU A 488 16.30 -26.85 -23.33
C LEU A 488 16.15 -25.87 -24.50
N GLY A 489 15.17 -24.96 -24.44
CA GLY A 489 14.97 -23.88 -25.40
C GLY A 489 16.15 -22.90 -25.44
N VAL A 490 16.68 -22.52 -24.28
CA VAL A 490 17.88 -21.68 -24.17
C VAL A 490 19.10 -22.42 -24.74
N LEU A 491 19.31 -23.69 -24.33
CA LEU A 491 20.46 -24.50 -24.76
C LEU A 491 20.51 -24.77 -26.27
N PHE A 492 19.36 -25.10 -26.89
CA PHE A 492 19.34 -25.62 -28.26
C PHE A 492 18.66 -24.72 -29.28
N GLN A 493 17.79 -23.81 -28.84
CA GLN A 493 17.00 -22.95 -29.73
C GLN A 493 17.42 -21.48 -29.63
N GLY A 494 18.35 -21.15 -28.73
CA GLY A 494 18.81 -19.78 -28.52
C GLY A 494 17.69 -18.87 -28.01
N MET A 495 16.76 -19.41 -27.22
CA MET A 495 15.75 -18.59 -26.56
C MET A 495 16.44 -17.57 -25.64
N PRO A 496 16.02 -16.30 -25.66
CA PRO A 496 16.61 -15.30 -24.78
C PRO A 496 16.25 -15.61 -23.33
N ASN A 497 17.22 -15.44 -22.43
CA ASN A 497 17.03 -15.54 -20.99
C ASN A 497 17.97 -14.56 -20.29
N THR A 498 17.49 -13.90 -19.24
CA THR A 498 18.23 -12.88 -18.49
C THR A 498 18.86 -13.41 -17.20
N CYS A 499 18.59 -14.67 -16.86
CA CYS A 499 19.04 -15.33 -15.64
C CYS A 499 19.61 -16.72 -15.90
N HIS A 500 20.85 -16.80 -16.39
CA HIS A 500 21.48 -18.09 -16.65
C HIS A 500 21.75 -18.89 -15.37
N ALA A 501 21.88 -18.23 -14.22
CA ALA A 501 22.04 -18.92 -12.94
C ALA A 501 20.81 -19.76 -12.55
N ALA A 502 19.59 -19.34 -12.92
CA ALA A 502 18.38 -20.14 -12.69
C ALA A 502 18.34 -21.42 -13.54
N LEU A 503 19.07 -21.44 -14.66
CA LEU A 503 19.13 -22.60 -15.54
C LEU A 503 20.19 -23.62 -15.11
N ASP A 504 21.16 -23.22 -14.28
CA ASP A 504 22.19 -24.11 -13.71
C ASP A 504 21.60 -24.90 -12.54
N ASN A 505 20.97 -26.04 -12.88
CA ASN A 505 20.19 -26.84 -11.95
C ASN A 505 21.06 -27.76 -11.10
N ASN A 506 22.23 -28.17 -11.60
CA ASN A 506 23.15 -29.02 -10.86
C ASN A 506 24.24 -28.23 -10.11
N ASP A 507 24.23 -26.89 -10.24
CA ASP A 507 25.10 -25.96 -9.52
C ASP A 507 26.59 -26.22 -9.79
N ASP A 508 26.91 -26.58 -11.04
CA ASP A 508 28.29 -26.84 -11.47
C ASP A 508 28.92 -25.67 -12.23
N ASN A 509 28.23 -24.53 -12.27
CA ASN A 509 28.62 -23.30 -12.95
C ASN A 509 28.77 -23.45 -14.48
N SER A 510 28.17 -24.48 -15.08
CA SER A 510 28.20 -24.73 -16.52
C SER A 510 26.80 -25.02 -17.05
N LEU A 511 26.28 -24.14 -17.90
CA LEU A 511 24.97 -24.35 -18.53
C LEU A 511 25.07 -25.39 -19.65
N ASP A 512 24.64 -26.63 -19.38
CA ASP A 512 24.65 -27.74 -20.33
C ASP A 512 23.48 -28.73 -20.15
N VAL A 513 23.53 -29.89 -20.82
CA VAL A 513 22.43 -30.87 -20.77
C VAL A 513 22.25 -31.53 -19.41
N ALA A 514 23.24 -31.47 -18.53
CA ALA A 514 23.15 -31.97 -17.17
C ALA A 514 22.09 -31.22 -16.36
N ASP A 515 21.83 -29.96 -16.68
CA ASP A 515 20.85 -29.11 -15.98
C ASP A 515 19.40 -29.59 -16.13
N PRO A 516 18.83 -29.68 -17.34
CA PRO A 516 17.48 -30.21 -17.50
C PRO A 516 17.38 -31.68 -17.05
N ILE A 517 18.47 -32.45 -17.10
CA ILE A 517 18.50 -33.82 -16.56
C ILE A 517 18.39 -33.80 -15.04
N HIS A 518 19.11 -32.90 -14.36
CA HIS A 518 19.04 -32.73 -12.91
C HIS A 518 17.61 -32.38 -12.49
N LEU A 519 17.02 -31.38 -13.14
CA LEU A 519 15.65 -30.94 -12.87
C LEU A 519 14.61 -32.05 -13.11
N LEU A 520 14.71 -32.80 -14.22
CA LEU A 520 13.84 -33.95 -14.48
C LEU A 520 14.00 -35.07 -13.43
N THR A 521 15.22 -35.28 -12.95
CA THR A 521 15.50 -36.30 -11.92
C THR A 521 14.86 -35.90 -10.59
N TYR A 522 14.95 -34.62 -10.23
CA TYR A 522 14.23 -34.06 -9.09
C TYR A 522 12.70 -34.25 -9.23
N LEU A 523 12.12 -33.82 -10.35
CA LEU A 523 10.67 -33.85 -10.57
C LEU A 523 10.05 -35.26 -10.61
N PHE A 524 10.76 -36.26 -11.15
CA PHE A 524 10.16 -37.58 -11.43
C PHE A 524 10.81 -38.78 -10.74
N GLN A 525 12.02 -38.64 -10.19
CA GLN A 525 12.80 -39.77 -9.68
C GLN A 525 13.23 -39.61 -8.21
N ALA A 526 12.65 -38.64 -7.49
CA ALA A 526 13.07 -38.29 -6.13
C ALA A 526 14.59 -38.01 -6.07
N GLY A 527 15.10 -37.32 -7.09
CA GLY A 527 16.48 -36.83 -7.14
C GLY A 527 16.80 -35.83 -6.04
N GLN A 528 18.04 -35.36 -6.00
CA GLN A 528 18.40 -34.25 -5.11
C GLN A 528 17.58 -33.03 -5.48
N VAL A 529 17.09 -32.32 -4.46
CA VAL A 529 16.51 -30.99 -4.63
C VAL A 529 17.58 -30.06 -5.21
N PRO A 530 17.19 -29.07 -6.06
CA PRO A 530 18.11 -28.04 -6.50
C PRO A 530 18.82 -27.39 -5.30
N SER A 531 20.11 -27.11 -5.46
CA SER A 531 20.89 -26.36 -4.48
C SER A 531 20.30 -24.96 -4.26
N MET A 532 20.64 -24.33 -3.15
CA MET A 532 20.30 -22.93 -2.94
C MET A 532 20.75 -22.07 -4.14
N PRO A 533 19.93 -21.09 -4.61
CA PRO A 533 18.69 -20.61 -4.02
C PRO A 533 17.41 -21.36 -4.47
N TYR A 534 16.99 -22.36 -3.71
CA TYR A 534 15.73 -23.10 -3.80
C TYR A 534 15.42 -23.63 -2.38
N PRO A 535 14.16 -23.58 -1.87
CA PRO A 535 12.91 -23.23 -2.56
C PRO A 535 12.58 -21.73 -2.63
N ASN A 536 13.44 -20.86 -2.11
CA ASN A 536 13.22 -19.41 -2.10
C ASN A 536 14.18 -18.71 -3.06
N CYS A 537 13.76 -17.54 -3.55
CA CYS A 537 14.67 -16.63 -4.24
C CYS A 537 15.84 -16.28 -3.33
N GLY A 538 17.04 -16.22 -3.90
CA GLY A 538 18.23 -15.87 -3.16
C GLY A 538 19.44 -15.80 -4.06
N ILE A 539 20.60 -15.62 -3.46
CA ILE A 539 21.88 -15.63 -4.17
C ILE A 539 22.41 -17.06 -4.28
N ASP A 540 23.28 -17.30 -5.26
CA ASP A 540 24.07 -18.53 -5.31
C ASP A 540 25.13 -18.53 -4.18
N PRO A 541 25.02 -19.39 -3.16
CA PRO A 541 25.94 -19.42 -2.03
C PRO A 541 27.33 -19.96 -2.41
N THR A 542 27.48 -20.58 -3.59
CA THR A 542 28.76 -21.14 -4.05
C THR A 542 29.65 -20.10 -4.75
N GLY A 543 29.09 -18.90 -4.99
CA GLY A 543 29.74 -17.81 -5.72
C GLY A 543 29.50 -17.95 -7.22
N ALA A 544 28.47 -17.28 -7.73
CA ALA A 544 28.04 -17.38 -9.12
C ALA A 544 29.14 -16.95 -10.10
N THR A 545 29.38 -17.77 -11.14
CA THR A 545 30.06 -17.33 -12.36
C THR A 545 29.09 -17.09 -13.52
N LEU A 546 27.88 -17.62 -13.43
CA LEU A 546 26.79 -17.40 -14.37
C LEU A 546 25.95 -16.21 -13.91
N SER A 547 25.72 -15.26 -14.82
CA SER A 547 25.00 -14.02 -14.49
C SER A 547 23.51 -14.23 -14.32
N CYS A 548 22.91 -13.50 -13.39
CA CYS A 548 21.47 -13.28 -13.35
C CYS A 548 21.14 -11.79 -13.32
N VAL A 549 21.04 -11.20 -14.52
CA VAL A 549 20.81 -9.77 -14.68
C VAL A 549 19.40 -9.38 -14.24
N SER A 550 18.43 -10.25 -14.54
CA SER A 550 17.05 -10.11 -14.07
C SER A 550 16.35 -11.46 -14.02
N HIS A 551 15.64 -11.73 -12.94
CA HIS A 551 14.75 -12.86 -12.77
C HIS A 551 13.35 -12.34 -12.46
N LEU A 552 12.40 -12.52 -13.38
CA LEU A 552 11.08 -11.86 -13.36
C LEU A 552 10.31 -12.05 -12.03
N ARG A 553 10.54 -13.17 -11.36
CA ARG A 553 9.94 -13.48 -10.06
C ARG A 553 10.74 -12.95 -8.85
N CYS A 554 12.06 -12.83 -8.98
CA CYS A 554 12.96 -12.54 -7.87
C CYS A 554 13.49 -11.09 -7.87
N ASP A 555 13.20 -10.31 -8.91
CA ASP A 555 13.33 -8.85 -8.98
C ASP A 555 12.06 -8.17 -8.47
#